data_AF-V4T781-F1
#
_entry.id   AF-V4T781-F1
#
_cell.length_a   1.000
_cell.length_b   1.000
_cell.length_c   1.000
_cell.angle_alpha   90.00
_cell.angle_beta   90.00
_cell.angle_gamma   90.00
#
_symmetry.space_group_name_H-M   'P 1'
#
loop_
_entity.id
_entity.type
_entity.pdbx_description
1 polymer ?
#
loop_
_entity_poly.entity_id
_entity_poly.type
_entity_poly.pdbx_seq_one_letter_code
_entity_poly.pdbx_strand_id
1 'polypeptide(L)'
;MTIISCLRTVSKPSLISQFSKPKPKTQQSCSLVVSSIVMSYDKELAAAKKAASLAARLCLKVQKALLQSDVQSKNDKSPVTVADYGSQALVSFALQKEFPSEPFSLVAEEDSKDLRQDGAQETLERITKLVNDTLASDGAYNTSTLSTEDVIRAIDGGKSEGGSHGRHWVLDPIDGTKG
;
A
#
# COMPACT_ATOMS: atom_id res chain seq x y z
N MET A 1 2.20 -10.15 16.24
CA MET A 1 1.92 -9.02 15.35
C MET A 1 2.59 -9.32 14.02
N THR A 2 1.87 -10.00 13.14
CA THR A 2 2.35 -10.40 11.82
C THR A 2 2.18 -9.20 10.92
N ILE A 3 3.30 -8.60 10.51
CA ILE A 3 3.30 -7.34 9.78
C ILE A 3 3.06 -7.66 8.29
N ILE A 4 1.87 -7.29 7.80
CA ILE A 4 1.47 -7.16 6.38
C ILE A 4 1.48 -8.48 5.61
N SER A 5 0.33 -9.15 5.51
CA SER A 5 0.28 -10.47 4.90
C SER A 5 0.18 -10.49 3.37
N CYS A 6 -0.18 -9.43 2.63
CA CYS A 6 -0.47 -9.68 1.21
C CYS A 6 -0.45 -8.48 0.25
N LEU A 7 0.69 -7.82 0.10
CA LEU A 7 0.85 -6.91 -1.05
C LEU A 7 1.09 -7.72 -2.33
N ARG A 8 0.01 -8.10 -3.01
CA ARG A 8 0.04 -8.80 -4.30
C ARG A 8 -0.41 -7.89 -5.42
N THR A 9 0.24 -8.01 -6.57
CA THR A 9 -0.21 -7.45 -7.84
C THR A 9 -1.01 -8.49 -8.59
N VAL A 10 -2.26 -8.17 -8.94
CA VAL A 10 -3.06 -9.01 -9.84
C VAL A 10 -3.04 -8.38 -11.22
N SER A 11 -2.42 -9.01 -12.23
CA SER A 11 -2.64 -8.65 -13.63
C SER A 11 -2.86 -9.92 -14.46
N LYS A 12 -3.86 -9.89 -15.33
CA LYS A 12 -4.12 -10.95 -16.31
C LYS A 12 -3.96 -10.36 -17.70
N PRO A 13 -3.23 -11.02 -18.62
CA PRO A 13 -3.06 -10.49 -19.97
C PRO A 13 -4.40 -10.53 -20.73
N SER A 14 -4.79 -9.39 -21.31
CA SER A 14 -5.92 -9.28 -22.24
C SER A 14 -5.56 -9.94 -23.57
N LEU A 15 -6.01 -11.17 -23.79
CA LEU A 15 -5.97 -11.81 -25.11
C LEU A 15 -7.11 -11.26 -25.97
N ILE A 16 -6.80 -10.30 -26.83
CA ILE A 16 -7.70 -9.87 -27.91
C ILE A 16 -7.68 -10.98 -28.98
N SER A 17 -8.78 -11.72 -29.12
CA SER A 17 -8.96 -12.65 -30.25
C SER A 17 -9.50 -11.90 -31.45
N GLN A 18 -8.68 -11.71 -32.49
CA GLN A 18 -9.18 -11.42 -33.83
C GLN A 18 -8.88 -12.59 -34.75
N PHE A 19 -9.93 -13.25 -35.24
CA PHE A 19 -9.85 -14.36 -36.17
C PHE A 19 -9.86 -13.87 -37.62
N SER A 20 -8.78 -14.23 -38.34
CA SER A 20 -8.73 -14.71 -39.75
C SER A 20 -8.97 -13.71 -40.91
N LYS A 21 -8.20 -13.67 -42.02
CA LYS A 21 -7.26 -14.61 -42.69
C LYS A 21 -6.21 -13.85 -43.54
N PRO A 22 -5.07 -14.48 -43.90
CA PRO A 22 -4.52 -14.28 -45.25
C PRO A 22 -4.17 -15.59 -46.01
N LYS A 23 -4.14 -15.47 -47.35
CA LYS A 23 -3.82 -16.48 -48.37
C LYS A 23 -2.34 -16.94 -48.31
N PRO A 24 -1.99 -18.12 -48.88
CA PRO A 24 -0.66 -18.69 -48.74
C PRO A 24 0.31 -18.15 -49.80
N LYS A 25 1.58 -17.95 -49.42
CA LYS A 25 2.76 -18.36 -50.20
C LYS A 25 4.07 -18.12 -49.46
N THR A 26 4.96 -19.10 -49.62
CA THR A 26 6.41 -19.11 -49.43
C THR A 26 6.94 -19.32 -48.00
N GLN A 27 7.51 -20.52 -47.80
CA GLN A 27 8.25 -20.94 -46.62
C GLN A 27 9.57 -20.17 -46.53
N GLN A 28 9.75 -19.39 -45.47
CA GLN A 28 11.07 -19.00 -45.00
C GLN A 28 11.07 -19.22 -43.48
N SER A 29 11.87 -20.21 -43.05
CA SER A 29 12.01 -20.61 -41.66
C SER A 29 12.73 -19.50 -40.89
N CYS A 30 11.96 -18.54 -40.39
CA CYS A 30 12.39 -17.67 -39.29
C CYS A 30 11.82 -18.25 -38.01
N SER A 31 12.69 -18.74 -37.13
CA SER A 31 12.37 -19.08 -35.75
C SER A 31 11.87 -17.82 -35.06
N LEU A 32 10.55 -17.62 -35.08
CA LEU A 32 9.89 -16.61 -34.28
C LEU A 32 10.02 -17.05 -32.82
N VAL A 33 11.00 -16.45 -32.14
CA VAL A 33 11.07 -16.47 -30.69
C VAL A 33 9.82 -15.72 -30.23
N VAL A 34 8.75 -16.46 -29.95
CA VAL A 34 7.59 -15.92 -29.21
C VAL A 34 8.12 -15.70 -27.80
N SER A 35 8.76 -14.54 -27.60
CA SER A 35 9.05 -14.03 -26.27
C SER A 35 7.68 -13.74 -25.67
N SER A 36 7.14 -14.71 -24.95
CA SER A 36 6.06 -14.49 -24.01
C SER A 36 6.59 -13.39 -23.10
N ILE A 37 6.09 -12.17 -23.23
CA ILE A 37 6.41 -11.09 -22.30
C ILE A 37 5.76 -11.50 -20.98
N VAL A 38 6.48 -12.32 -20.23
CA VAL A 38 6.25 -12.50 -18.80
C VAL A 38 6.70 -11.16 -18.23
N MET A 39 5.76 -10.25 -17.99
CA MET A 39 6.10 -9.01 -17.30
C MET A 39 6.61 -9.40 -15.91
N SER A 40 7.91 -9.20 -15.68
CA SER A 40 8.49 -9.42 -14.36
C SER A 40 8.01 -8.32 -13.42
N TYR A 41 7.59 -8.70 -12.22
CA TYR A 41 7.12 -7.79 -11.16
C TYR A 41 8.25 -7.33 -10.24
N ASP A 42 9.49 -7.28 -10.73
CA ASP A 42 10.65 -6.94 -9.90
C ASP A 42 10.55 -5.53 -9.32
N LYS A 43 10.03 -4.57 -10.09
CA LYS A 43 9.80 -3.19 -9.63
C LYS A 43 8.72 -3.16 -8.56
N GLU A 44 7.61 -3.86 -8.78
CA GLU A 44 6.51 -3.98 -7.83
C GLU A 44 6.96 -4.67 -6.53
N LEU A 45 7.76 -5.73 -6.62
CA LEU A 45 8.33 -6.40 -5.47
C LEU A 45 9.26 -5.48 -4.67
N ALA A 46 10.10 -4.70 -5.34
CA ALA A 46 10.98 -3.73 -4.67
C ALA A 46 10.18 -2.63 -3.95
N ALA A 47 9.17 -2.08 -4.62
CA ALA A 47 8.27 -1.09 -4.03
C ALA A 47 7.48 -1.66 -2.84
N ALA A 48 6.98 -2.89 -2.97
CA ALA A 48 6.27 -3.60 -1.92
C ALA A 48 7.13 -3.81 -0.68
N LYS A 49 8.38 -4.25 -0.85
CA LYS A 49 9.34 -4.41 0.25
C LYS A 49 9.61 -3.09 0.96
N LYS A 50 9.77 -1.99 0.20
CA LYS A 50 10.01 -0.65 0.76
C LYS A 50 8.79 -0.16 1.56
N ALA A 51 7.60 -0.28 0.98
CA ALA A 51 6.33 0.06 1.63
C ALA A 51 6.11 -0.75 2.92
N ALA A 52 6.30 -2.07 2.85
CA ALA A 52 6.16 -2.95 4.01
C ALA A 52 7.17 -2.65 5.12
N SER A 53 8.42 -2.32 4.76
CA SER A 53 9.45 -1.93 5.71
C SER A 53 9.14 -0.61 6.44
N LEU A 54 8.49 0.34 5.77
CA LEU A 54 8.00 1.56 6.41
C LEU A 54 6.90 1.27 7.43
N ALA A 55 5.87 0.54 7.04
CA ALA A 55 4.78 0.16 7.94
C ALA A 55 5.30 -0.67 9.13
N ALA A 56 6.22 -1.61 8.91
CA ALA A 56 6.86 -2.37 9.98
C ALA A 56 7.53 -1.48 11.04
N ARG A 57 8.27 -0.45 10.60
CA ARG A 57 8.92 0.52 11.50
C ARG A 57 7.91 1.35 12.27
N LEU A 58 6.80 1.76 11.65
CA LEU A 58 5.73 2.46 12.34
C LEU A 58 5.12 1.57 13.43
N CYS A 59 4.78 0.31 13.12
CA CYS A 59 4.25 -0.64 14.09
C CYS A 59 5.19 -0.85 15.28
N LEU A 60 6.49 -0.97 15.04
CA LEU A 60 7.50 -1.08 16.10
C LEU A 60 7.57 0.18 16.97
N LYS A 61 7.44 1.38 16.38
CA LYS A 61 7.38 2.64 17.15
C LYS A 61 6.13 2.70 18.03
N VAL A 62 4.98 2.31 17.49
CA VAL A 62 3.72 2.23 18.26
C VAL A 62 3.89 1.25 19.41
N GLN A 63 4.33 0.02 19.15
CA GLN A 63 4.56 -1.00 20.17
C GLN A 63 5.51 -0.51 21.28
N LYS A 64 6.63 0.13 20.91
CA LYS A 64 7.58 0.68 21.88
C LYS A 64 6.95 1.76 22.75
N ALA A 65 6.16 2.66 22.15
CA ALA A 65 5.47 3.71 22.90
C ALA A 65 4.51 3.12 23.94
N LEU A 66 3.82 2.02 23.60
CA LEU A 66 2.91 1.33 24.53
C LEU A 66 3.62 0.73 25.73
N LEU A 67 4.72 0.01 25.48
CA LEU A 67 5.53 -0.57 26.55
C LEU A 67 6.11 0.49 27.49
N GLN A 68 6.28 1.73 27.01
CA GLN A 68 6.74 2.87 27.80
C GLN A 68 5.59 3.58 28.53
N SER A 69 4.36 3.54 28.00
CA SER A 69 3.19 4.21 28.58
C SER A 69 2.42 3.36 29.61
N ASP A 70 2.68 2.05 29.72
CA ASP A 70 2.05 1.17 30.72
C ASP A 70 2.33 1.55 32.19
N VAL A 71 3.13 2.60 32.45
CA VAL A 71 3.33 3.21 33.77
C VAL A 71 2.33 4.35 34.06
N GLN A 72 1.61 4.88 33.06
CA GLN A 72 0.63 5.96 33.25
C GLN A 72 -0.66 5.72 32.45
N SER A 73 -1.68 5.32 33.20
CA SER A 73 -3.10 5.19 32.85
C SER A 73 -3.62 6.21 31.83
N LYS A 74 -4.31 5.76 30.75
CA LYS A 74 -5.71 6.12 30.37
C LYS A 74 -6.05 5.87 28.88
N ASN A 75 -7.17 5.17 28.67
CA ASN A 75 -8.31 5.48 27.79
C ASN A 75 -8.17 5.91 26.32
N ASP A 76 -7.02 5.84 25.67
CA ASP A 76 -6.98 6.14 24.24
C ASP A 76 -7.60 5.01 23.39
N LYS A 77 -8.36 5.41 22.37
CA LYS A 77 -8.79 4.54 21.27
C LYS A 77 -7.59 3.72 20.79
N SER A 78 -7.77 2.41 20.73
CA SER A 78 -6.74 1.36 20.76
C SER A 78 -5.43 1.70 20.03
N PRO A 79 -4.27 1.35 20.60
CA PRO A 79 -2.97 1.42 19.92
C PRO A 79 -2.94 0.73 18.55
N VAL A 80 -3.78 -0.29 18.40
CA VAL A 80 -3.97 -1.06 17.18
C VAL A 80 -4.46 -0.13 16.07
N THR A 81 -5.54 0.63 16.32
CA THR A 81 -6.14 1.57 15.37
C THR A 81 -5.16 2.63 14.84
N VAL A 82 -4.28 3.16 15.69
CA VAL A 82 -3.25 4.13 15.27
C VAL A 82 -2.23 3.48 14.33
N ALA A 83 -1.88 2.22 14.60
CA ALA A 83 -0.95 1.47 13.78
C ALA A 83 -1.58 1.01 12.45
N ASP A 84 -2.88 0.68 12.43
CA ASP A 84 -3.63 0.35 11.21
C ASP A 84 -3.63 1.50 10.20
N TYR A 85 -4.16 2.65 10.62
CA TYR A 85 -4.23 3.86 9.78
C TYR A 85 -2.83 4.33 9.35
N GLY A 86 -1.87 4.33 10.28
CA GLY A 86 -0.50 4.75 9.98
C GLY A 86 0.20 3.84 8.98
N SER A 87 0.01 2.52 9.11
CA SER A 87 0.59 1.52 8.19
C SER A 87 -0.03 1.65 6.80
N GLN A 88 -1.36 1.77 6.71
CA GLN A 88 -2.04 1.97 5.43
C GLN A 88 -1.61 3.27 4.75
N ALA A 89 -1.53 4.38 5.51
CA ALA A 89 -1.06 5.66 4.99
C ALA A 89 0.35 5.55 4.39
N LEU A 90 1.30 4.92 5.10
CA LEU A 90 2.67 4.74 4.62
C LEU A 90 2.77 3.85 3.39
N VAL A 91 2.03 2.74 3.37
CA VAL A 91 2.04 1.82 2.22
C VAL A 91 1.46 2.51 0.99
N SER A 92 0.29 3.14 1.13
CA SER A 92 -0.34 3.90 0.05
C SER A 92 0.55 5.02 -0.47
N PHE A 93 1.14 5.81 0.43
CA PHE A 93 2.08 6.87 0.08
C PHE A 93 3.30 6.32 -0.70
N ALA A 94 3.94 5.29 -0.17
CA ALA A 94 5.13 4.70 -0.78
C ALA A 94 4.85 4.17 -2.18
N LEU A 95 3.78 3.39 -2.35
CA LEU A 95 3.42 2.82 -3.65
C LEU A 95 3.06 3.90 -4.68
N GLN A 96 2.31 4.93 -4.29
CA GLN A 96 2.01 6.06 -5.19
C GLN A 96 3.28 6.81 -5.61
N LYS A 97 4.30 6.89 -4.75
CA LYS A 97 5.59 7.50 -5.09
C LYS A 97 6.43 6.64 -6.04
N GLU A 98 6.38 5.32 -5.94
CA GLU A 98 7.12 4.41 -6.83
C GLU A 98 6.44 4.25 -8.21
N PHE A 99 5.13 4.55 -8.30
CA PHE A 99 4.32 4.43 -9.51
C PHE A 99 3.49 5.70 -9.84
N PRO A 100 4.11 6.88 -10.02
CA PRO A 100 3.38 8.16 -10.18
C PRO A 100 2.65 8.31 -11.52
N SER A 101 2.98 7.50 -12.52
CA SER A 101 2.45 7.61 -13.89
C SER A 101 1.51 6.47 -14.26
N GLU A 102 1.16 5.62 -13.30
CA GLU A 102 0.31 4.45 -13.51
C GLU A 102 -1.01 4.62 -12.77
N PRO A 103 -2.13 4.08 -13.29
CA PRO A 103 -3.37 4.02 -12.53
C PRO A 103 -3.14 3.31 -11.19
N PHE A 104 -3.34 4.03 -10.10
CA PHE A 104 -3.17 3.49 -8.75
C PHE A 104 -4.47 2.84 -8.29
N SER A 105 -4.39 1.58 -7.89
CA SER A 105 -5.49 0.85 -7.27
C SER A 105 -4.96 0.05 -6.10
N LEU A 106 -5.40 0.42 -4.91
CA LEU A 106 -5.13 -0.27 -3.66
C LEU A 106 -6.49 -0.61 -3.03
N VAL A 107 -6.66 -1.88 -2.68
CA VAL A 107 -7.78 -2.40 -1.90
C VAL A 107 -7.28 -2.60 -0.50
N ALA A 108 -7.76 -1.81 0.46
CA ALA A 108 -7.32 -1.89 1.85
C ALA A 108 -8.50 -1.77 2.82
N GLU A 109 -8.30 -2.26 4.05
CA GLU A 109 -9.36 -2.35 5.07
C GLU A 109 -9.83 -0.98 5.59
N GLU A 110 -8.90 -0.05 5.81
CA GLU A 110 -9.21 1.19 6.50
C GLU A 110 -9.75 2.28 5.56
N ASP A 111 -10.62 3.14 6.08
CA ASP A 111 -11.01 4.38 5.41
C ASP A 111 -10.99 5.57 6.38
N SER A 112 -10.97 6.81 5.86
CA SER A 112 -10.86 8.00 6.71
C SER A 112 -12.17 8.49 7.34
N LYS A 113 -13.31 7.80 7.17
CA LYS A 113 -14.62 8.32 7.63
C LYS A 113 -14.62 8.61 9.13
N ASP A 114 -14.04 7.72 9.93
CA ASP A 114 -13.98 7.86 11.38
C ASP A 114 -13.00 8.94 11.82
N LEU A 115 -11.91 9.15 11.07
CA LEU A 115 -10.91 10.18 11.33
C LEU A 115 -11.40 11.60 10.99
N ARG A 116 -12.50 11.72 10.24
CA ARG A 116 -13.14 12.99 9.88
C ARG A 116 -14.25 13.41 10.85
N GLN A 117 -14.62 12.56 11.81
CA GLN A 117 -15.65 12.87 12.80
C GLN A 117 -15.14 13.82 13.89
N ASP A 118 -16.08 14.52 14.53
CA ASP A 118 -15.78 15.36 15.69
C ASP A 118 -15.17 14.53 16.83
N GLY A 119 -14.03 14.99 17.36
CA GLY A 119 -13.29 14.31 18.42
C GLY A 119 -12.26 13.27 17.94
N ALA A 120 -12.01 13.16 16.62
CA ALA A 120 -10.94 12.32 16.06
C ALA A 120 -9.63 13.08 15.78
N GLN A 121 -9.62 14.42 15.96
CA GLN A 121 -8.51 15.30 15.60
C GLN A 121 -7.20 14.89 16.29
N GLU A 122 -7.23 14.61 17.60
CA GLU A 122 -6.05 14.18 18.36
C GLU A 122 -5.48 12.85 17.83
N THR A 123 -6.37 11.90 17.47
CA THR A 123 -5.96 10.62 16.88
C THR A 123 -5.31 10.83 15.52
N LEU A 124 -5.90 11.67 14.67
CA LEU A 124 -5.36 12.01 13.36
C LEU A 124 -4.01 12.74 13.45
N GLU A 125 -3.85 13.65 14.41
CA GLU A 125 -2.57 14.32 14.68
C GLU A 125 -1.49 13.33 15.12
N ARG A 126 -1.84 12.39 16.02
CA ARG A 126 -0.94 11.32 16.46
C ARG A 126 -0.52 10.40 15.31
N ILE A 127 -1.45 9.98 14.45
CA ILE A 127 -1.15 9.20 13.24
C ILE A 127 -0.21 10.01 12.33
N THR A 128 -0.53 11.28 12.08
CA THR A 128 0.25 12.16 11.21
C THR A 128 1.68 12.34 11.71
N LYS A 129 1.85 12.52 13.02
CA LYS A 129 3.17 12.58 13.65
C LYS A 129 3.96 11.30 13.44
N LEU A 130 3.36 10.13 13.73
CA LEU A 130 4.03 8.83 13.58
C LEU A 130 4.42 8.52 12.13
N VAL A 131 3.57 8.86 11.16
CA VAL A 131 3.86 8.74 9.73
C VAL A 131 5.07 9.59 9.36
N ASN A 132 5.06 10.88 9.71
CA ASN A 132 6.16 11.80 9.41
C ASN A 132 7.46 11.39 10.10
N ASP A 133 7.43 11.01 11.37
CA ASP A 133 8.60 10.53 12.11
C ASP A 133 9.19 9.28 11.45
N THR A 134 8.34 8.41 10.89
CA THR A 134 8.78 7.18 10.19
C THR A 134 9.43 7.50 8.86
N LEU A 135 8.83 8.38 8.04
CA LEU A 135 9.41 8.84 6.79
C LEU A 135 10.75 9.56 7.01
N ALA A 136 10.83 10.44 8.00
CA ALA A 136 12.05 11.16 8.35
C ALA A 136 13.17 10.21 8.79
N SER A 137 12.85 9.19 9.60
CA SER A 137 13.85 8.21 10.07
C SER A 137 14.33 7.23 9.00
N ASP A 138 13.51 6.94 8.00
CA ASP A 138 13.88 6.07 6.88
C ASP A 138 14.75 6.80 5.85
N GLY A 139 14.44 8.06 5.56
CA GLY A 139 15.22 8.89 4.63
C GLY A 139 15.11 8.48 3.15
N ALA A 140 14.27 7.50 2.80
CA ALA A 140 14.17 7.03 1.42
C ALA A 140 13.26 7.89 0.52
N TYR A 141 12.61 8.92 1.08
CA TYR A 141 11.77 9.87 0.36
C TYR A 141 12.14 11.30 0.75
N ASN A 142 12.58 12.08 -0.24
CA ASN A 142 12.75 13.53 -0.12
C ASN A 142 11.37 14.21 -0.23
N THR A 143 10.55 14.08 0.81
CA THR A 143 9.23 14.71 0.89
C THR A 143 9.19 15.74 2.00
N SER A 144 8.43 16.82 1.78
CA SER A 144 8.00 17.68 2.89
C SER A 144 7.14 16.88 3.86
N THR A 145 7.09 17.36 5.11
CA THR A 145 6.19 16.83 6.12
C THR A 145 4.76 16.80 5.60
N LEU A 146 4.10 15.64 5.73
CA LEU A 146 2.71 15.45 5.36
C LEU A 146 1.79 16.15 6.36
N SER A 147 0.81 16.89 5.84
CA SER A 147 -0.30 17.41 6.63
C SER A 147 -1.29 16.30 7.00
N THR A 148 -2.21 16.60 7.93
CA THR A 148 -3.31 15.69 8.29
C THR A 148 -4.17 15.33 7.07
N GLU A 149 -4.43 16.28 6.17
CA GLU A 149 -5.18 16.04 4.95
C GLU A 149 -4.40 15.16 3.95
N ASP A 150 -3.07 15.31 3.87
CA ASP A 150 -2.24 14.42 3.05
C ASP A 150 -2.29 12.97 3.56
N VAL A 151 -2.27 12.79 4.88
CA VAL A 151 -2.39 11.48 5.54
C VAL A 151 -3.77 10.88 5.28
N ILE A 152 -4.83 11.68 5.40
CA ILE A 152 -6.18 11.21 5.06
C ILE A 152 -6.24 10.76 3.59
N ARG A 153 -5.72 11.56 2.65
CA ARG A 153 -5.69 11.18 1.23
C ARG A 153 -4.90 9.90 1.00
N ALA A 154 -3.81 9.69 1.75
CA ALA A 154 -3.05 8.45 1.66
C ALA A 154 -3.88 7.25 2.15
N ILE A 155 -4.58 7.36 3.29
CA ILE A 155 -5.49 6.32 3.80
C ILE A 155 -6.58 6.01 2.75
N ASP A 156 -7.23 7.04 2.23
CA ASP A 156 -8.30 6.92 1.24
C ASP A 156 -7.83 6.40 -0.11
N GLY A 157 -6.52 6.37 -0.38
CA GLY A 157 -5.95 5.67 -1.53
C GLY A 157 -6.28 4.17 -1.56
N GLY A 158 -6.65 3.59 -0.42
CA GLY A 158 -7.07 2.19 -0.26
C GLY A 158 -8.53 1.87 -0.62
N LYS A 159 -9.32 2.85 -1.09
CA LYS A 159 -10.75 2.71 -1.38
C LYS A 159 -11.07 2.02 -2.71
N SER A 160 -10.12 1.34 -3.35
CA SER A 160 -10.43 0.65 -4.60
C SER A 160 -11.29 -0.58 -4.32
N GLU A 161 -12.34 -0.77 -5.13
CA GLU A 161 -13.14 -2.01 -5.12
C GLU A 161 -12.41 -3.20 -5.79
N GLY A 162 -11.23 -2.96 -6.35
CA GLY A 162 -10.52 -3.95 -7.15
C GLY A 162 -11.27 -4.28 -8.45
N GLY A 163 -11.19 -5.54 -8.87
CA GLY A 163 -11.91 -6.04 -10.04
C GLY A 163 -11.22 -7.21 -10.72
N SER A 164 -11.84 -7.70 -11.79
CA SER A 164 -11.29 -8.79 -12.60
C SER A 164 -10.25 -8.34 -13.64
N HIS A 165 -10.02 -7.03 -13.77
CA HIS A 165 -9.14 -6.42 -14.75
C HIS A 165 -8.35 -5.27 -14.13
N GLY A 166 -7.11 -5.07 -14.57
CA GLY A 166 -6.23 -4.00 -14.09
C GLY A 166 -5.06 -4.55 -13.30
N ARG A 167 -4.39 -3.65 -12.54
CA ARG A 167 -3.40 -3.99 -11.52
C ARG A 167 -3.89 -3.44 -10.19
N HIS A 168 -4.04 -4.34 -9.23
CA HIS A 168 -4.51 -4.01 -7.89
C HIS A 168 -3.46 -4.42 -6.88
N TRP A 169 -3.15 -3.51 -5.96
CA TRP A 169 -2.50 -3.81 -4.69
C TRP A 169 -3.56 -4.20 -3.67
N VAL A 170 -3.27 -5.16 -2.82
CA VAL A 170 -4.14 -5.54 -1.70
C VAL A 170 -3.38 -5.34 -0.41
N LEU A 171 -4.04 -4.81 0.62
CA LEU A 171 -3.39 -4.54 1.89
C LEU A 171 -4.33 -4.81 3.05
N ASP A 172 -3.86 -5.65 3.96
CA ASP A 172 -4.30 -5.70 5.34
C ASP A 172 -3.17 -5.06 6.16
N PRO A 173 -3.38 -3.88 6.78
CA PRO A 173 -2.33 -3.16 7.47
C PRO A 173 -1.82 -3.92 8.71
N ILE A 174 -2.71 -4.59 9.45
CA ILE A 174 -2.38 -5.41 10.63
C ILE A 174 -3.32 -6.61 10.70
N ASP A 175 -2.85 -7.73 10.15
CA ASP A 175 -3.59 -9.00 10.21
C ASP A 175 -3.63 -9.56 11.65
N GLY A 176 -4.81 -9.95 12.10
CA GLY A 176 -5.00 -10.74 13.32
C GLY A 176 -5.12 -9.97 14.62
N THR A 177 -5.86 -8.86 14.66
CA THR A 177 -6.12 -8.10 15.91
C THR A 177 -6.90 -8.88 17.00
N LYS A 178 -7.28 -10.13 16.73
CA LYS A 178 -7.95 -11.07 17.67
C LYS A 178 -7.29 -12.46 17.79
N GLY A 179 -6.05 -12.64 17.31
CA GLY A 179 -5.32 -13.91 17.35
C GLY A 179 -4.52 -14.15 18.64
#